data_AF-A0A7V0J409-F1
#
_entry.id   AF-A0A7V0J409-F1
#
_cell.length_a   1.000
_cell.length_b   1.000
_cell.length_c   1.000
_cell.angle_alpha   90.00
_cell.angle_beta   90.00
_cell.angle_gamma   90.00
#
_symmetry.space_group_name_H-M   'P 1'
#
loop_
_entity.id
_entity.type
_entity.pdbx_description
1 polymer ?
#
loop_
_entity_poly.entity_id
_entity_poly.type
_entity_poly.pdbx_seq_one_letter_code
_entity_poly.pdbx_strand_id
1 'polypeptide(L)'
;MARGRASDFSVRLANPPDLRNQETAHGYRYLFRLRDADQVGRLRDGDPRSDVRRLRQSDSRRSWWGPVDAVRAPIQDHRQGGAGREAGRGDRLRRLHRVLHRPSPAFRDERGRHSRRPDEIPAVKVVATNRKARHEYDITETIEAGLVLKGSEVKSLRAGLVNLKDSYVQFRGGEAWLVGCHISPYSFARGGGHDPDRDRKLLLHRREISRIGAKVAERGLTLVALRVYFKDGIAKLELGLGRGRAHYDKRRAIRDKEQRREMDRAAHHRGRT
;
A
#
# COMPACT_ATOMS: atom_id res chain seq x y z
N MET A 1 -16.82 -5.78 76.03
CA MET A 1 -15.44 -6.11 75.65
C MET A 1 -15.45 -7.04 74.44
N ALA A 2 -14.66 -6.67 73.42
CA ALA A 2 -14.02 -7.52 72.39
C ALA A 2 -14.81 -8.34 71.33
N ARG A 3 -14.65 -7.89 70.07
CA ARG A 3 -14.24 -8.63 68.82
C ARG A 3 -15.16 -9.77 68.31
N GLY A 4 -15.51 -9.96 67.03
CA GLY A 4 -15.11 -9.43 65.72
C GLY A 4 -14.80 -10.57 64.71
N ARG A 5 -15.50 -10.57 63.54
CA ARG A 5 -15.23 -11.29 62.24
C ARG A 5 -15.44 -12.82 62.23
N ALA A 6 -15.80 -13.50 61.14
CA ALA A 6 -15.83 -13.22 59.70
C ALA A 6 -16.97 -14.02 59.02
N SER A 7 -17.50 -13.52 57.92
CA SER A 7 -18.52 -14.16 57.08
C SER A 7 -17.85 -14.81 55.86
N ASP A 8 -17.94 -16.14 55.74
CA ASP A 8 -17.50 -16.90 54.57
C ASP A 8 -18.56 -16.84 53.45
N PHE A 9 -18.17 -16.27 52.32
CA PHE A 9 -18.94 -16.28 51.06
C PHE A 9 -18.52 -17.49 50.23
N SER A 10 -19.37 -18.52 50.20
CA SER A 10 -19.24 -19.69 49.32
C SER A 10 -19.65 -19.34 47.88
N VAL A 11 -18.70 -19.45 46.93
CA VAL A 11 -18.94 -19.29 45.49
C VAL A 11 -19.56 -20.58 44.92
N ARG A 12 -20.79 -20.48 44.40
CA ARG A 12 -21.43 -21.52 43.57
C ARG A 12 -20.84 -21.48 42.17
N LEU A 13 -20.10 -22.51 41.77
CA LEU A 13 -19.78 -22.79 40.37
C LEU A 13 -20.95 -23.56 39.74
N ALA A 14 -21.49 -23.01 38.66
CA ALA A 14 -22.56 -23.62 37.88
C ALA A 14 -22.03 -24.80 37.04
N ASN A 15 -22.85 -25.86 36.96
CA ASN A 15 -22.61 -27.10 36.24
C ASN A 15 -22.35 -26.90 34.74
N PRO A 16 -21.48 -27.72 34.12
CA PRO A 16 -21.34 -27.81 32.66
C PRO A 16 -22.56 -28.50 32.01
N PRO A 17 -22.97 -28.12 30.78
CA PRO A 17 -24.09 -28.75 30.09
C PRO A 17 -23.74 -30.12 29.49
N ASP A 18 -24.73 -31.00 29.55
CA ASP A 18 -24.81 -32.41 29.18
C ASP A 18 -24.58 -32.65 27.67
N LEU A 19 -23.69 -33.59 27.32
CA LEU A 19 -23.38 -33.99 25.93
C LEU A 19 -24.22 -35.19 25.53
N ARG A 20 -25.46 -34.94 25.10
CA ARG A 20 -26.27 -35.91 24.34
C ARG A 20 -26.86 -35.22 23.12
N ASN A 21 -26.07 -35.21 22.05
CA ASN A 21 -26.57 -35.34 20.68
C ASN A 21 -25.38 -35.72 19.81
N GLN A 22 -25.33 -37.01 19.47
CA GLN A 22 -24.45 -37.57 18.47
C GLN A 22 -25.01 -37.14 17.12
N GLU A 23 -24.31 -36.26 16.41
CA GLU A 23 -24.18 -36.31 14.95
C GLU A 23 -23.24 -35.20 14.48
N THR A 24 -22.31 -35.59 13.61
CA THR A 24 -21.35 -34.75 12.86
C THR A 24 -20.04 -34.38 13.55
N ALA A 25 -19.10 -35.32 13.57
CA ALA A 25 -17.67 -35.01 13.65
C ALA A 25 -16.84 -36.04 12.86
N HIS A 26 -16.59 -35.75 11.58
CA HIS A 26 -15.32 -36.11 10.93
C HIS A 26 -14.25 -35.24 11.61
N GLY A 27 -13.19 -35.74 12.23
CA GLY A 27 -12.42 -36.94 11.92
C GLY A 27 -11.02 -36.54 11.45
N TYR A 28 -10.29 -35.75 12.23
CA TYR A 28 -8.85 -35.55 12.02
C TYR A 28 -8.11 -35.76 13.33
N ARG A 29 -7.58 -36.98 13.47
CA ARG A 29 -6.72 -37.39 14.57
C ARG A 29 -5.37 -37.74 13.98
N TYR A 30 -4.38 -36.93 14.32
CA TYR A 30 -2.97 -37.20 14.12
C TYR A 30 -2.57 -38.48 14.88
N LEU A 31 -1.85 -39.39 14.22
CA LEU A 31 -0.99 -40.37 14.87
C LEU A 31 0.33 -40.50 14.09
N PHE A 32 1.39 -40.16 14.81
CA PHE A 32 2.79 -40.53 14.57
C PHE A 32 2.95 -42.05 14.80
N ARG A 33 3.81 -42.73 14.01
CA ARG A 33 4.92 -43.61 14.46
C ARG A 33 5.27 -44.75 13.47
N LEU A 34 6.51 -44.68 12.98
CA LEU A 34 7.54 -45.69 12.69
C LEU A 34 7.24 -47.02 11.95
N ARG A 35 8.14 -47.25 10.97
CA ARG A 35 8.91 -48.48 10.66
C ARG A 35 8.35 -49.52 9.69
N ASP A 36 9.34 -50.17 9.08
CA ASP A 36 9.39 -51.31 8.15
C ASP A 36 9.01 -50.97 6.69
N ALA A 37 9.98 -50.83 5.77
CA ALA A 37 10.87 -51.84 5.17
C ALA A 37 10.13 -52.79 4.22
N ASP A 38 10.76 -52.99 3.06
CA ASP A 38 10.46 -53.97 2.02
C ASP A 38 9.27 -53.72 1.10
N GLN A 39 9.55 -53.07 -0.05
CA GLN A 39 9.38 -53.70 -1.37
C GLN A 39 9.95 -52.81 -2.48
N VAL A 40 11.15 -53.17 -2.93
CA VAL A 40 11.79 -52.65 -4.14
C VAL A 40 11.29 -53.47 -5.34
N GLY A 41 10.33 -52.90 -6.07
CA GLY A 41 9.91 -53.39 -7.39
C GLY A 41 10.56 -52.55 -8.48
N ARG A 42 11.59 -53.11 -9.12
CA ARG A 42 12.20 -52.64 -10.38
C ARG A 42 11.12 -52.30 -11.40
N LEU A 43 11.35 -51.30 -12.26
CA LEU A 43 11.18 -51.40 -13.72
C LEU A 43 11.66 -50.10 -14.43
N ARG A 44 12.77 -50.28 -15.14
CA ARG A 44 13.16 -49.72 -16.46
C ARG A 44 13.65 -48.27 -16.58
N ASP A 45 14.95 -48.24 -16.82
CA ASP A 45 15.82 -47.22 -17.36
C ASP A 45 15.30 -46.56 -18.65
N GLY A 46 15.46 -45.25 -18.73
CA GLY A 46 15.47 -44.46 -19.97
C GLY A 46 16.58 -43.42 -19.88
N ASP A 47 17.68 -43.68 -20.58
CA ASP A 47 18.91 -42.87 -20.63
C ASP A 47 18.68 -41.56 -21.43
N PRO A 48 18.93 -40.36 -20.88
CA PRO A 48 18.77 -39.11 -21.62
C PRO A 48 20.08 -38.72 -22.30
N ARG A 49 20.60 -39.57 -23.19
CA ARG A 49 21.82 -39.27 -23.98
C ARG A 49 21.76 -39.84 -25.40
N SER A 50 20.82 -39.37 -26.19
CA SER A 50 20.94 -39.45 -27.65
C SER A 50 20.01 -38.41 -28.29
N ASP A 51 20.55 -37.25 -28.65
CA ASP A 51 20.09 -36.46 -29.82
C ASP A 51 20.94 -35.19 -29.98
N VAL A 52 22.19 -35.40 -30.37
CA VAL A 52 23.03 -34.34 -30.94
C VAL A 52 23.56 -34.87 -32.26
N ARG A 53 22.78 -34.70 -33.34
CA ARG A 53 23.20 -34.60 -34.76
C ARG A 53 22.01 -34.82 -35.69
N ARG A 54 21.26 -33.76 -36.01
CA ARG A 54 20.74 -33.50 -37.37
C ARG A 54 20.05 -32.14 -37.41
N LEU A 55 20.73 -31.11 -37.92
CA LEU A 55 20.15 -29.96 -38.64
C LEU A 55 21.31 -29.03 -39.04
N ARG A 56 22.08 -29.50 -40.02
CA ARG A 56 22.80 -28.63 -40.95
C ARG A 56 21.93 -28.61 -42.21
N GLN A 57 21.37 -27.45 -42.54
CA GLN A 57 21.35 -26.82 -43.86
C GLN A 57 20.21 -25.79 -43.92
N SER A 58 20.58 -24.61 -44.43
CA SER A 58 19.72 -23.54 -44.94
C SER A 58 18.58 -23.06 -44.02
N ASP A 59 18.79 -21.95 -43.31
CA ASP A 59 18.19 -20.74 -43.86
C ASP A 59 18.94 -19.47 -43.50
N SER A 60 18.95 -18.62 -44.50
CA SER A 60 19.65 -17.37 -44.62
C SER A 60 18.76 -16.23 -44.09
N ARG A 61 19.42 -15.13 -43.71
CA ARG A 61 18.85 -13.76 -43.59
C ARG A 61 18.15 -13.42 -42.28
N ARG A 62 18.89 -12.76 -41.38
CA ARG A 62 18.66 -11.36 -40.91
C ARG A 62 19.42 -11.13 -39.60
N SER A 63 20.70 -10.78 -39.72
CA SER A 63 21.48 -10.19 -38.62
C SER A 63 21.13 -8.70 -38.50
N TRP A 64 20.47 -8.34 -37.41
CA TRP A 64 20.12 -6.96 -37.01
C TRP A 64 21.26 -6.28 -36.23
N TRP A 65 22.51 -6.44 -36.70
CA TRP A 65 23.67 -5.76 -36.15
C TRP A 65 24.56 -5.34 -37.32
N GLY A 66 24.50 -4.06 -37.68
CA GLY A 66 25.37 -3.45 -38.67
C GLY A 66 26.77 -3.18 -38.10
N PRO A 67 27.77 -2.99 -38.96
CA PRO A 67 29.16 -2.78 -38.55
C PRO A 67 29.36 -1.37 -37.98
N VAL A 68 30.03 -1.30 -36.84
CA VAL A 68 30.56 -0.07 -36.24
C VAL A 68 31.90 0.24 -36.89
N ASP A 69 31.87 1.03 -37.96
CA ASP A 69 33.08 1.61 -38.56
C ASP A 69 33.12 3.13 -38.37
N ALA A 70 34.14 3.53 -37.62
CA ALA A 70 34.94 4.74 -37.70
C ALA A 70 34.39 5.94 -38.50
N VAL A 71 34.01 7.00 -37.79
CA VAL A 71 34.07 8.37 -38.31
C VAL A 71 35.01 9.18 -37.41
N ARG A 72 36.26 9.30 -37.85
CA ARG A 72 37.27 10.20 -37.29
C ARG A 72 37.20 11.49 -38.10
N ALA A 73 36.59 12.53 -37.54
CA ALA A 73 36.52 13.85 -38.19
C ALA A 73 37.91 14.54 -38.13
N PRO A 74 38.34 15.25 -39.19
CA PRO A 74 39.57 16.02 -39.17
C PRO A 74 39.37 17.32 -38.37
N ILE A 75 40.22 17.55 -37.38
CA ILE A 75 40.37 18.82 -36.68
C ILE A 75 41.12 19.74 -37.64
N GLN A 76 40.43 20.74 -38.21
CA GLN A 76 41.06 21.83 -38.94
C GLN A 76 41.43 22.94 -37.95
N ASP A 77 42.74 23.17 -37.90
CA ASP A 77 43.41 24.22 -37.14
C ASP A 77 43.28 25.55 -37.91
N HIS A 78 42.61 26.53 -37.31
CA HIS A 78 42.57 27.91 -37.82
C HIS A 78 43.28 28.82 -36.83
N ARG A 79 44.56 29.06 -37.08
CA ARG A 79 45.32 30.19 -36.56
C ARG A 79 45.32 31.35 -37.57
N GLN A 80 45.41 32.55 -37.00
CA GLN A 80 45.69 33.89 -37.58
C GLN A 80 44.48 34.60 -38.18
N GLY A 81 44.17 35.87 -37.91
CA GLY A 81 44.68 36.97 -37.05
C GLY A 81 43.48 37.94 -36.88
N GLY A 82 43.41 38.95 -36.02
CA GLY A 82 44.36 39.96 -35.59
C GLY A 82 43.57 41.28 -35.45
N ALA A 83 43.98 42.13 -34.50
CA ALA A 83 43.64 43.56 -34.33
C ALA A 83 42.22 43.97 -33.87
N GLY A 84 42.17 44.66 -32.73
CA GLY A 84 41.14 45.70 -32.53
C GLY A 84 40.70 45.99 -31.08
N ARG A 85 41.33 47.03 -30.51
CA ARG A 85 40.76 48.01 -29.55
C ARG A 85 40.89 47.73 -28.05
N GLU A 86 41.87 48.44 -27.49
CA GLU A 86 41.86 48.97 -26.13
C GLU A 86 40.61 49.82 -25.87
N ALA A 87 39.92 49.56 -24.75
CA ALA A 87 39.26 50.56 -23.91
C ALA A 87 38.61 49.86 -22.70
N GLY A 88 38.76 50.43 -21.50
CA GLY A 88 37.89 50.13 -20.36
C GLY A 88 38.31 48.96 -19.46
N ARG A 89 39.50 49.06 -18.87
CA ARG A 89 39.77 48.48 -17.55
C ARG A 89 38.88 49.23 -16.55
N GLY A 90 37.76 48.63 -16.12
CA GLY A 90 36.93 49.25 -15.08
C GLY A 90 35.42 49.11 -15.22
N ASP A 91 34.88 48.05 -15.83
CA ASP A 91 33.42 47.79 -15.67
C ASP A 91 33.00 46.32 -15.87
N ARG A 92 33.95 45.38 -15.75
CA ARG A 92 33.69 43.93 -15.96
C ARG A 92 33.24 43.17 -14.72
N LEU A 93 33.20 43.81 -13.54
CA LEU A 93 32.77 43.16 -12.28
C LEU A 93 31.33 43.46 -11.87
N ARG A 94 30.54 44.20 -12.67
CA ARG A 94 29.09 44.39 -12.41
C ARG A 94 28.17 43.84 -13.49
N ARG A 95 28.70 43.27 -14.58
CA ARG A 95 27.91 42.60 -15.65
C ARG A 95 28.07 41.08 -15.71
N LEU A 96 28.83 40.45 -14.81
CA LEU A 96 28.94 38.98 -14.73
C LEU A 96 28.11 38.36 -13.61
N HIS A 97 27.41 39.15 -12.79
CA HIS A 97 26.50 38.63 -11.76
C HIS A 97 25.01 38.62 -12.17
N ARG A 98 24.69 38.91 -13.44
CA ARG A 98 23.31 38.92 -13.99
C ARG A 98 23.11 37.98 -15.19
N VAL A 99 23.93 36.95 -15.33
CA VAL A 99 23.76 35.93 -16.39
C VAL A 99 23.64 34.52 -15.84
N LEU A 100 24.02 34.29 -14.57
CA LEU A 100 24.04 32.94 -13.99
C LEU A 100 22.80 32.57 -13.15
N HIS A 101 21.84 33.48 -13.00
CA HIS A 101 20.57 33.23 -12.30
C HIS A 101 19.37 33.72 -13.13
N ARG A 102 19.26 33.28 -14.39
CA ARG A 102 17.98 33.36 -15.10
C ARG A 102 17.14 32.14 -14.67
N PRO A 103 15.99 32.32 -13.98
CA PRO A 103 15.09 31.20 -13.77
C PRO A 103 14.67 30.67 -15.14
N SER A 104 14.75 29.34 -15.34
CA SER A 104 14.34 28.70 -16.59
C SER A 104 12.92 29.12 -16.96
N PRO A 105 12.63 29.42 -18.25
CA PRO A 105 11.30 29.85 -18.66
C PRO A 105 10.26 28.80 -18.25
N ALA A 106 9.15 29.24 -17.65
CA ALA A 106 8.04 28.38 -17.27
C ALA A 106 7.50 27.67 -18.53
N PHE A 107 7.47 26.34 -18.50
CA PHE A 107 6.85 25.52 -19.55
C PHE A 107 5.36 25.88 -19.60
N ARG A 108 4.95 26.65 -20.61
CA ARG A 108 3.53 26.96 -20.87
C ARG A 108 2.97 25.86 -21.75
N ASP A 109 1.80 25.33 -21.40
CA ASP A 109 1.06 24.48 -22.35
C ASP A 109 0.59 25.32 -23.57
N GLU A 110 0.13 24.67 -24.63
CA GLU A 110 -0.41 25.34 -25.84
C GLU A 110 -1.61 26.27 -25.54
N ARG A 111 -2.17 26.22 -24.33
CA ARG A 111 -3.31 27.02 -23.86
C ARG A 111 -2.90 28.08 -22.83
N GLY A 112 -1.60 28.33 -22.66
CA GLY A 112 -1.08 29.33 -21.72
C GLY A 112 -1.34 29.02 -20.25
N ARG A 113 -1.79 27.81 -19.90
CA ARG A 113 -2.01 27.39 -18.52
C ARG A 113 -0.71 26.92 -17.90
N HIS A 114 -0.57 27.20 -16.61
CA HIS A 114 0.43 26.57 -15.76
C HIS A 114 0.13 25.07 -15.69
N SER A 115 0.65 24.30 -16.64
CA SER A 115 0.71 22.85 -16.50
C SER A 115 1.81 22.53 -15.50
N ARG A 116 1.48 21.76 -14.46
CA ARG A 116 2.48 21.20 -13.55
C ARG A 116 3.50 20.45 -14.38
N ARG A 117 4.79 20.66 -14.11
CA ARG A 117 5.83 19.97 -14.87
C ARG A 117 5.63 18.45 -14.73
N PRO A 118 5.89 17.63 -15.76
CA PRO A 118 5.69 16.18 -15.70
C PRO A 118 6.49 15.48 -14.57
N ASP A 119 7.56 16.11 -14.10
CA ASP A 119 8.44 15.68 -13.00
C ASP A 119 7.93 16.05 -11.60
N GLU A 120 6.85 16.81 -11.48
CA GLU A 120 6.24 17.15 -10.19
C GLU A 120 5.39 15.96 -9.69
N ILE A 121 6.06 14.97 -9.08
CA ILE A 121 5.38 13.85 -8.43
C ILE A 121 4.39 14.43 -7.42
N PRO A 122 3.08 14.13 -7.53
CA PRO A 122 2.12 14.62 -6.55
C PRO A 122 2.55 14.14 -5.17
N ALA A 123 2.65 15.07 -4.20
CA ALA A 123 3.12 14.80 -2.85
C ALA A 123 2.35 13.64 -2.16
N VAL A 124 1.11 13.39 -2.57
CA VAL A 124 0.28 12.28 -2.09
C VAL A 124 -0.48 11.60 -3.23
N LYS A 125 -0.29 10.29 -3.40
CA LYS A 125 -1.08 9.44 -4.30
C LYS A 125 -1.95 8.48 -3.50
N VAL A 126 -3.27 8.68 -3.54
CA VAL A 126 -4.23 7.79 -2.87
C VAL A 126 -4.34 6.48 -3.66
N VAL A 127 -4.21 5.35 -2.96
CA VAL A 127 -4.31 4.00 -3.53
C VAL A 127 -5.72 3.47 -3.39
N ALA A 128 -6.22 3.45 -2.17
CA ALA A 128 -7.52 2.90 -1.84
C ALA A 128 -8.16 3.68 -0.70
N THR A 129 -9.48 3.79 -0.75
CA THR A 129 -10.28 4.49 0.25
C THR A 129 -11.42 3.59 0.71
N ASN A 130 -11.55 3.42 2.01
CA ASN A 130 -12.64 2.70 2.63
C ASN A 130 -13.88 3.60 2.73
N ARG A 131 -14.75 3.54 1.72
CA ARG A 131 -16.01 4.30 1.70
C ARG A 131 -16.99 3.77 2.75
N LYS A 132 -16.99 2.46 3.00
CA LYS A 132 -17.86 1.79 3.99
C LYS A 132 -17.61 2.31 5.40
N ALA A 133 -16.35 2.45 5.81
CA ALA A 133 -15.99 2.95 7.14
C ALA A 133 -16.60 4.32 7.46
N ARG A 134 -16.58 5.27 6.50
CA ARG A 134 -17.17 6.61 6.70
C ARG A 134 -18.70 6.61 6.83
N HIS A 135 -19.37 5.55 6.41
CA HIS A 135 -20.82 5.41 6.53
C HIS A 135 -21.21 4.66 7.80
N GLU A 136 -20.40 3.69 8.21
CA GLU A 136 -20.71 2.82 9.34
C GLU A 136 -20.25 3.36 10.68
N TYR A 137 -19.16 4.13 10.69
CA TYR A 137 -18.58 4.68 11.90
C TYR A 137 -18.70 6.19 11.91
N ASP A 138 -18.91 6.74 13.10
CA ASP A 138 -18.73 8.15 13.36
C ASP A 138 -17.30 8.41 13.83
N ILE A 139 -16.53 9.12 13.02
CA ILE A 139 -15.08 9.28 13.20
C ILE A 139 -14.82 10.55 14.01
N THR A 140 -14.23 10.39 15.20
CA THR A 140 -13.92 11.50 16.11
C THR A 140 -12.51 12.04 15.89
N GLU A 141 -11.54 11.17 15.68
CA GLU A 141 -10.13 11.52 15.53
C GLU A 141 -9.52 10.73 14.36
N THR A 142 -8.58 11.33 13.64
CA THR A 142 -7.82 10.65 12.58
C THR A 142 -6.33 10.69 12.89
N ILE A 143 -5.64 9.60 12.57
CA ILE A 143 -4.21 9.43 12.82
C ILE A 143 -3.55 8.76 11.62
N GLU A 144 -2.30 9.15 11.36
CA GLU A 144 -1.47 8.59 10.29
C GLU A 144 -0.55 7.51 10.87
N ALA A 145 -0.48 6.36 10.22
CA ALA A 145 0.42 5.27 10.57
C ALA A 145 1.25 4.82 9.37
N GLY A 146 2.50 4.44 9.60
CA GLY A 146 3.29 3.70 8.62
C GLY A 146 2.91 2.21 8.59
N LEU A 147 3.05 1.56 7.45
CA LEU A 147 2.80 0.12 7.29
C LEU A 147 4.10 -0.65 7.10
N VAL A 148 4.27 -1.76 7.84
CA VAL A 148 5.35 -2.71 7.58
C VAL A 148 4.92 -3.72 6.51
N LEU A 149 5.41 -3.52 5.30
CA LEU A 149 5.02 -4.30 4.11
C LEU A 149 6.20 -5.09 3.53
N LYS A 150 5.89 -6.23 2.92
CA LYS A 150 6.80 -6.99 2.07
C LYS A 150 6.90 -6.32 0.68
N GLY A 151 8.01 -6.53 -0.02
CA GLY A 151 8.22 -5.95 -1.36
C GLY A 151 7.10 -6.30 -2.36
N SER A 152 6.58 -7.53 -2.32
CA SER A 152 5.43 -7.95 -3.13
C SER A 152 4.14 -7.20 -2.81
N GLU A 153 3.90 -6.87 -1.54
CA GLU A 153 2.72 -6.10 -1.09
C GLU A 153 2.79 -4.65 -1.60
N VAL A 154 3.99 -4.06 -1.59
CA VAL A 154 4.20 -2.71 -2.14
C VAL A 154 3.89 -2.68 -3.63
N LYS A 155 4.24 -3.73 -4.38
CA LYS A 155 3.89 -3.83 -5.81
C LYS A 155 2.39 -4.01 -6.02
N SER A 156 1.73 -4.85 -5.23
CA SER A 156 0.25 -4.99 -5.26
C SER A 156 -0.46 -3.67 -4.95
N LEU A 157 -0.01 -2.93 -3.92
CA LEU A 157 -0.56 -1.62 -3.59
C LEU A 157 -0.37 -0.60 -4.72
N ARG A 158 0.79 -0.61 -5.39
CA ARG A 158 1.01 0.26 -6.56
C ARG A 158 0.10 -0.09 -7.74
N ALA A 159 -0.28 -1.36 -7.85
CA ALA A 159 -1.29 -1.85 -8.81
C ALA A 159 -2.74 -1.62 -8.34
N GLY A 160 -2.97 -1.09 -7.13
CA GLY A 160 -4.32 -0.85 -6.58
C GLY A 160 -5.02 -2.11 -6.08
N LEU A 161 -4.32 -3.22 -5.94
CA LEU A 161 -4.86 -4.53 -5.53
C LEU A 161 -4.96 -4.62 -4.00
N VAL A 162 -5.76 -3.75 -3.39
CA VAL A 162 -6.00 -3.74 -1.94
C VAL A 162 -7.47 -3.53 -1.61
N ASN A 163 -7.94 -4.26 -0.62
CA ASN A 163 -9.25 -4.08 -0.04
C ASN A 163 -9.11 -3.78 1.46
N LEU A 164 -9.60 -2.59 1.84
CA LEU A 164 -9.63 -2.11 3.23
C LEU A 164 -10.98 -2.34 3.90
N LYS A 165 -11.93 -3.00 3.22
CA LYS A 165 -13.24 -3.29 3.79
C LYS A 165 -13.06 -4.16 5.04
N ASP A 166 -13.77 -3.81 6.11
CA ASP A 166 -13.77 -4.54 7.39
C ASP A 166 -12.40 -4.61 8.10
N SER A 167 -11.42 -3.80 7.67
CA SER A 167 -10.11 -3.74 8.30
C SER A 167 -10.07 -2.78 9.50
N TYR A 168 -9.52 -3.28 10.60
CA TYR A 168 -9.44 -2.60 11.89
C TYR A 168 -8.08 -2.81 12.54
N VAL A 169 -7.79 -2.04 13.57
CA VAL A 169 -6.51 -2.12 14.30
C VAL A 169 -6.72 -2.81 15.64
N GLN A 170 -5.87 -3.78 15.92
CA GLN A 170 -5.79 -4.46 17.21
C GLN A 170 -4.47 -4.13 17.89
N PHE A 171 -4.53 -3.83 19.19
CA PHE A 171 -3.36 -3.60 20.01
C PHE A 171 -2.96 -4.90 20.71
N ARG A 172 -1.72 -5.37 20.51
CA ARG A 172 -1.17 -6.59 21.13
C ARG A 172 0.22 -6.29 21.66
N GLY A 173 0.48 -6.56 22.95
CA GLY A 173 1.82 -6.38 23.53
C GLY A 173 2.39 -4.95 23.45
N GLY A 174 1.53 -3.93 23.36
CA GLY A 174 1.96 -2.54 23.17
C GLY A 174 2.40 -2.21 21.74
N GLU A 175 2.03 -3.05 20.77
CA GLU A 175 2.19 -2.81 19.34
C GLU A 175 0.81 -2.70 18.69
N ALA A 176 0.74 -2.01 17.55
CA ALA A 176 -0.48 -1.87 16.76
C ALA A 176 -0.40 -2.76 15.50
N TRP A 177 -1.44 -3.53 15.27
CA TRP A 177 -1.55 -4.47 14.15
C TRP A 177 -2.81 -4.18 13.35
N LEU A 178 -2.68 -4.04 12.04
CA LEU A 178 -3.79 -3.98 11.11
C LEU A 178 -4.25 -5.41 10.78
N VAL A 179 -5.52 -5.67 11.06
CA VAL A 179 -6.19 -6.96 10.88
C VAL A 179 -7.29 -6.81 9.83
N GLY A 180 -7.51 -7.86 9.03
CA GLY A 180 -8.57 -7.89 8.01
C GLY A 180 -8.29 -7.05 6.76
N CYS A 181 -7.06 -6.61 6.57
CA CYS A 181 -6.64 -5.96 5.32
C CYS A 181 -6.26 -7.03 4.30
N HIS A 182 -6.97 -7.07 3.17
CA HIS A 182 -6.70 -8.01 2.10
C HIS A 182 -5.88 -7.32 1.01
N ILE A 183 -4.67 -7.80 0.76
CA ILE A 183 -3.82 -7.35 -0.36
C ILE A 183 -3.63 -8.53 -1.29
N SER A 184 -4.16 -8.44 -2.52
CA SER A 184 -4.08 -9.57 -3.43
C SER A 184 -2.63 -9.78 -3.88
N PRO A 185 -2.16 -11.03 -4.02
CA PRO A 185 -0.80 -11.32 -4.44
C PRO A 185 -0.51 -10.70 -5.81
N TYR A 186 0.70 -10.18 -5.98
CA TYR A 186 1.11 -9.61 -7.25
C TYR A 186 1.40 -10.74 -8.25
N SER A 187 0.71 -10.74 -9.40
CA SER A 187 0.78 -11.84 -10.38
C SER A 187 2.18 -12.11 -10.92
N PHE A 188 3.06 -11.10 -10.94
CA PHE A 188 4.44 -11.23 -11.42
C PHE A 188 5.46 -11.42 -10.29
N ALA A 189 5.02 -11.73 -9.07
CA ALA A 189 5.92 -12.04 -7.97
C ALA A 189 6.57 -13.41 -8.18
N ARG A 190 7.90 -13.45 -8.27
CA ARG A 190 8.67 -14.71 -8.25
C ARG A 190 8.73 -15.24 -6.81
N GLY A 191 8.57 -16.56 -6.64
CA GLY A 191 8.84 -17.25 -5.36
C GLY A 191 7.74 -17.09 -4.30
N GLY A 192 6.54 -17.61 -4.56
CA GLY A 192 5.57 -17.90 -3.50
C GLY A 192 4.76 -16.72 -2.94
N GLY A 193 4.88 -15.52 -3.51
CA GLY A 193 4.02 -14.37 -3.19
C GLY A 193 4.00 -13.96 -1.71
N HIS A 194 2.92 -13.32 -1.29
CA HIS A 194 2.63 -13.05 0.12
C HIS A 194 1.26 -13.60 0.46
N ASP A 195 1.07 -13.93 1.73
CA ASP A 195 -0.26 -14.22 2.28
C ASP A 195 -1.12 -12.93 2.23
N PRO A 196 -2.27 -12.95 1.53
CA PRO A 196 -3.13 -11.79 1.37
C PRO A 196 -3.67 -11.21 2.67
N ASP A 197 -4.06 -12.10 3.60
CA ASP A 197 -4.83 -11.75 4.80
C ASP A 197 -3.95 -11.62 6.06
N ARG A 198 -2.63 -11.68 5.88
CA ARG A 198 -1.65 -11.52 6.94
C ARG A 198 -1.86 -10.21 7.73
N ASP A 199 -1.79 -10.32 9.05
CA ASP A 199 -1.74 -9.18 9.97
C ASP A 199 -0.48 -8.33 9.72
N ARG A 200 -0.66 -7.01 9.62
CA ARG A 200 0.42 -6.06 9.28
C ARG A 200 0.71 -5.14 10.45
N LYS A 201 1.97 -5.11 10.88
CA LYS A 201 2.41 -4.21 11.94
C LYS A 201 2.35 -2.75 11.47
N LEU A 202 1.87 -1.90 12.36
CA LEU A 202 1.80 -0.45 12.16
C LEU A 202 2.94 0.25 12.90
N LEU A 203 3.47 1.29 12.26
CA LEU A 203 4.50 2.16 12.81
C LEU A 203 3.82 3.43 13.32
N LEU A 204 3.72 3.55 14.64
CA LEU A 204 3.16 4.67 15.39
C LEU A 204 4.10 5.02 16.54
N HIS A 205 4.04 6.25 17.05
CA HIS A 205 4.82 6.60 18.23
C HIS A 205 4.30 5.88 19.48
N ARG A 206 5.21 5.52 20.41
CA ARG A 206 4.86 4.81 21.65
C ARG A 206 3.76 5.52 22.47
N ARG A 207 3.84 6.85 22.56
CA ARG A 207 2.85 7.68 23.27
C ARG A 207 1.48 7.63 22.59
N GLU A 208 1.43 7.60 21.26
CA GLU A 208 0.20 7.49 20.50
C GLU A 208 -0.45 6.12 20.68
N ILE A 209 0.35 5.05 20.65
CA ILE A 209 -0.13 3.68 20.89
C ILE A 209 -0.79 3.59 22.27
N SER A 210 -0.15 4.10 23.33
CA SER A 210 -0.73 4.08 24.68
C SER A 210 -2.02 4.91 24.77
N ARG A 211 -2.02 6.13 24.20
CA ARG A 211 -3.18 7.02 24.22
C ARG A 211 -4.38 6.43 23.48
N ILE A 212 -4.16 5.91 22.28
CA ILE A 212 -5.23 5.37 21.43
C ILE A 212 -5.66 4.00 21.93
N GLY A 213 -4.72 3.17 22.41
CA GLY A 213 -5.02 1.90 23.05
C GLY A 213 -5.95 2.06 24.25
N ALA A 214 -5.71 3.08 25.09
CA ALA A 214 -6.61 3.40 26.20
C ALA A 214 -8.02 3.81 25.72
N LYS A 215 -8.11 4.66 24.68
CA LYS A 215 -9.40 5.05 24.09
C LYS A 215 -10.15 3.87 23.44
N VAL A 216 -9.45 2.97 22.77
CA VAL A 216 -10.08 1.79 22.15
C VAL A 216 -10.51 0.77 23.21
N ALA A 217 -9.85 0.74 24.37
CA ALA A 217 -10.29 -0.07 25.50
C ALA A 217 -11.57 0.47 26.16
N GLU A 218 -11.89 1.77 26.00
CA GLU A 218 -13.20 2.30 26.39
C GLU A 218 -14.31 1.67 25.54
N ARG A 219 -15.44 1.36 26.18
CA ARG A 219 -16.53 0.62 25.54
C ARG A 219 -17.07 1.36 24.32
N GLY A 220 -17.03 0.67 23.18
CA GLY A 220 -17.71 1.08 21.95
C GLY A 220 -16.90 2.00 21.02
N LEU A 221 -15.60 2.16 21.24
CA LEU A 221 -14.70 2.79 20.28
C LEU A 221 -13.89 1.73 19.52
N THR A 222 -13.63 2.00 18.25
CA THR A 222 -12.84 1.12 17.38
C THR A 222 -11.97 1.96 16.47
N LEU A 223 -10.77 1.47 16.19
CA LEU A 223 -9.83 2.10 15.29
C LEU A 223 -9.90 1.40 13.92
N VAL A 224 -10.44 2.11 12.92
CA VAL A 224 -10.74 1.57 11.59
C VAL A 224 -9.85 2.19 10.51
N ALA A 225 -9.55 1.42 9.46
CA ALA A 225 -8.78 1.92 8.31
C ALA A 225 -9.65 2.77 7.37
N LEU A 226 -9.22 4.00 7.09
CA LEU A 226 -9.94 4.95 6.24
C LEU A 226 -9.40 5.01 4.82
N ARG A 227 -8.08 5.15 4.64
CA ARG A 227 -7.45 5.15 3.31
C ARG A 227 -5.98 4.78 3.40
N VAL A 228 -5.47 4.20 2.32
CA VAL A 228 -4.04 3.99 2.11
C VAL A 228 -3.57 4.90 0.98
N TYR A 229 -2.44 5.56 1.18
CA TYR A 229 -1.83 6.45 0.20
C TYR A 229 -0.31 6.34 0.23
N PHE A 230 0.32 6.69 -0.88
CA PHE A 230 1.76 6.90 -0.94
C PHE A 230 2.06 8.37 -0.73
N LYS A 231 2.97 8.67 0.20
CA LYS A 231 3.58 9.99 0.40
C LYS A 231 5.09 9.81 0.32
N ASP A 232 5.74 10.55 -0.57
CA ASP A 232 7.19 10.49 -0.78
C ASP A 232 7.71 9.06 -1.01
N GLY A 233 6.93 8.23 -1.72
CA GLY A 233 7.26 6.84 -2.02
C GLY A 233 6.97 5.83 -0.90
N ILE A 234 6.59 6.29 0.30
CA ILE A 234 6.28 5.46 1.48
C ILE A 234 4.76 5.24 1.57
N ALA A 235 4.34 4.01 1.82
CA ALA A 235 2.94 3.68 2.05
C ALA A 235 2.52 4.10 3.47
N LYS A 236 1.46 4.91 3.55
CA LYS A 236 0.86 5.39 4.78
C LYS A 236 -0.61 4.97 4.84
N LEU A 237 -1.06 4.73 6.06
CA LEU A 237 -2.44 4.39 6.39
C LEU A 237 -3.05 5.51 7.24
N GLU A 238 -4.18 6.02 6.82
CA GLU A 238 -5.03 6.86 7.65
C GLU A 238 -6.00 5.98 8.43
N LEU A 239 -5.98 6.14 9.74
CA LEU A 239 -6.82 5.46 10.70
C LEU A 239 -7.82 6.45 11.30
N GLY A 240 -9.03 5.99 11.54
CA GLY A 240 -10.10 6.75 12.19
C GLY A 240 -10.50 6.08 13.50
N LEU A 241 -10.44 6.82 14.60
CA LEU A 241 -11.04 6.40 15.86
C LEU A 241 -12.50 6.79 15.84
N GLY A 242 -13.40 5.84 16.05
CA GLY A 242 -14.82 6.12 15.99
C GLY A 242 -15.70 5.06 16.63
N ARG A 243 -16.98 5.41 16.77
CA ARG A 243 -18.04 4.52 17.25
C ARG A 243 -18.89 4.04 16.09
N GLY A 244 -19.31 2.78 16.11
CA GLY A 244 -20.28 2.27 15.12
C GLY A 244 -21.63 2.98 15.25
N ARG A 245 -22.21 3.41 14.13
CA ARG A 245 -23.52 4.06 14.08
C ARG A 245 -24.63 3.03 14.24
N ALA A 246 -25.70 3.41 14.94
CA ALA A 246 -26.90 2.59 15.02
C ALA A 246 -27.62 2.51 13.66
N HIS A 247 -28.38 1.45 13.41
CA HIS A 247 -29.14 1.29 12.16
C HIS A 247 -30.13 2.43 11.91
N TYR A 248 -30.75 2.95 12.98
CA TYR A 248 -31.65 4.10 12.91
C TYR A 248 -30.93 5.35 12.36
N ASP A 249 -29.76 5.67 12.93
CA ASP A 249 -28.95 6.82 12.53
C ASP A 249 -28.45 6.69 11.08
N LYS A 250 -28.09 5.47 10.66
CA LYS A 250 -27.72 5.19 9.26
C LYS A 250 -28.85 5.53 8.29
N ARG A 251 -30.09 5.11 8.59
CA ARG A 251 -31.27 5.41 7.75
C ARG A 251 -31.55 6.91 7.68
N ARG A 252 -31.39 7.63 8.79
CA ARG A 252 -31.55 9.10 8.80
C ARG A 252 -30.48 9.78 7.93
N ALA A 253 -29.22 9.44 8.12
CA ALA A 253 -28.12 10.02 7.34
C ALA A 253 -28.25 9.75 5.82
N ILE A 254 -28.80 8.60 5.42
CA ILE A 254 -29.07 8.29 4.01
C ILE A 254 -30.18 9.20 3.47
N ARG A 255 -31.31 9.33 4.19
CA ARG A 255 -32.44 10.20 3.80
C ARG A 255 -32.00 11.65 3.66
N ASP A 256 -31.29 12.18 4.65
CA ASP A 256 -30.82 13.58 4.64
C ASP A 256 -29.88 13.84 3.44
N LYS A 257 -29.04 12.86 3.11
CA LYS A 257 -28.11 12.94 1.96
C LYS A 257 -28.85 12.87 0.62
N GLU A 258 -29.89 12.07 0.52
CA GLU A 258 -30.74 11.99 -0.68
C GLU A 258 -31.52 13.29 -0.89
N GLN A 259 -32.16 13.81 0.15
CA GLN A 259 -32.87 15.10 0.12
C GLN A 259 -31.93 16.23 -0.33
N ARG A 260 -30.73 16.30 0.25
CA ARG A 260 -29.74 17.32 -0.13
C ARG A 260 -29.34 17.22 -1.61
N ARG A 261 -29.11 16.00 -2.10
CA ARG A 261 -28.77 15.76 -3.52
C ARG A 261 -29.91 16.15 -4.46
N GLU A 262 -31.16 15.94 -4.06
CA GLU A 262 -32.32 16.35 -4.84
C GLU A 262 -32.44 17.87 -4.92
N MET A 263 -32.29 18.56 -3.78
CA MET A 263 -32.25 20.03 -3.73
C MET A 263 -31.13 20.61 -4.60
N ASP A 264 -29.92 20.04 -4.53
CA ASP A 264 -28.76 20.46 -5.32
C ASP A 264 -29.03 20.29 -6.83
N ARG A 265 -29.65 19.18 -7.24
CA ARG A 265 -30.05 18.96 -8.65
C ARG A 265 -31.10 19.97 -9.12
N ALA A 266 -32.12 20.24 -8.31
CA ALA A 266 -33.16 21.21 -8.63
C ALA A 266 -32.63 22.66 -8.69
N ALA A 267 -31.60 22.99 -7.90
CA ALA A 267 -30.90 24.27 -7.98
C ALA A 267 -30.09 24.38 -9.27
N HIS A 268 -29.32 23.33 -9.63
CA HIS A 268 -28.56 23.32 -10.88
C HIS A 268 -29.41 23.38 -12.14
N HIS A 269 -30.59 22.75 -12.14
CA HIS A 269 -31.51 22.80 -13.29
C HIS A 269 -32.11 24.20 -13.49
N ARG A 270 -32.36 24.95 -12.41
CA ARG A 270 -32.88 26.32 -12.46
C ARG A 270 -31.87 27.36 -12.95
N GLY A 271 -30.58 27.14 -12.76
CA GLY A 271 -29.54 28.06 -13.26
C GLY A 271 -29.19 27.89 -14.74
N ARG A 272 -29.88 26.97 -15.45
CA ARG A 272 -29.59 26.60 -16.85
C ARG A 272 -30.69 27.00 -17.83
N THR A 273 -31.83 27.45 -17.32
CA THR A 273 -32.95 28.08 -18.03
C THR A 273 -32.85 29.59 -17.90
#